data_AF-A0A1E4GL50-F1
#
_entry.id   AF-A0A1E4GL50-F1
#
_cell.length_a   1.000
_cell.length_b   1.000
_cell.length_c   1.000
_cell.angle_alpha   90.00
_cell.angle_beta   90.00
_cell.angle_gamma   90.00
#
_symmetry.space_group_name_H-M   'P 1'
#
loop_
_entity.id
_entity.type
_entity.pdbx_description
1 polymer ?
#
loop_
_entity_poly.entity_id
_entity_poly.type
_entity_poly.pdbx_seq_one_letter_code
_entity_poly.pdbx_strand_id
1 'polypeptide(L)'
;MLQFPGQTAQGKSMREAGPERWFRDLSRIALEGFNSVEIPSAWLPVGELDKSEHEELKAVLRQLDLSVCATSVVRRSIIEKGREQENLAITHAAIDAAASVGSPLICLGLHEALQQPQLDATWFWTMPTHHNPNDRDVWKQAVTGYQELADHAASVGVQISLELYEGTFLCSADSAVAFLNDIDRDNVGLNPDLGNLVRAQNPIEPWESMAIKTFPHANYWHVKNYSRVELPQSATKLAMRASISGSETNTVRNPRSSRDR
;
A
#
# COMPACT_ATOMS: atom_id res chain seq x y z
N MET A 1 -5.59 4.53 -6.24
CA MET A 1 -5.80 4.82 -4.80
C MET A 1 -6.48 6.16 -4.56
N LEU A 2 -7.63 6.17 -3.87
CA LEU A 2 -8.24 7.41 -3.37
C LEU A 2 -7.37 8.07 -2.29
N GLN A 3 -7.31 9.40 -2.29
CA GLN A 3 -6.52 10.20 -1.33
C GLN A 3 -7.41 11.13 -0.48
N PHE A 4 -8.71 10.82 -0.41
CA PHE A 4 -9.63 11.53 0.47
C PHE A 4 -9.36 11.17 1.94
N PRO A 5 -9.57 12.10 2.88
CA PRO A 5 -9.43 11.81 4.30
C PRO A 5 -10.49 10.80 4.75
N GLY A 6 -10.13 9.93 5.70
CA GLY A 6 -11.05 8.97 6.35
C GLY A 6 -12.04 9.60 7.32
N GLN A 7 -12.01 10.92 7.49
CA GLN A 7 -12.93 11.68 8.31
C GLN A 7 -13.40 12.95 7.60
N THR A 8 -14.59 13.41 7.98
CA THR A 8 -15.13 14.72 7.56
C THR A 8 -14.44 15.85 8.32
N ALA A 9 -14.65 17.10 7.86
CA ALA A 9 -14.16 18.27 8.59
C ALA A 9 -14.76 18.39 10.01
N GLN A 10 -15.89 17.72 10.26
CA GLN A 10 -16.55 17.64 11.57
C GLN A 10 -16.09 16.44 12.41
N GLY A 11 -15.07 15.70 11.96
CA GLY A 11 -14.51 14.55 12.68
C GLY A 11 -15.32 13.25 12.57
N LYS A 12 -16.43 13.23 11.83
CA LYS A 12 -17.17 11.98 11.57
C LYS A 12 -16.35 11.07 10.67
N SER A 13 -16.31 9.78 10.96
CA SER A 13 -15.74 8.79 10.04
C SER A 13 -16.47 8.80 8.70
N MET A 14 -15.80 8.36 7.64
CA MET A 14 -16.46 8.22 6.34
C MET A 14 -17.61 7.21 6.37
N ARG A 15 -17.54 6.17 7.19
CA ARG A 15 -18.65 5.25 7.43
C ARG A 15 -19.88 5.98 7.97
N GLU A 16 -19.73 6.73 9.06
CA GLU A 16 -20.83 7.52 9.66
C GLU A 16 -21.33 8.64 8.75
N ALA A 17 -20.51 9.12 7.82
CA ALA A 17 -20.91 10.14 6.86
C ALA A 17 -21.84 9.59 5.76
N GLY A 18 -21.83 8.27 5.54
CA GLY A 18 -22.80 7.56 4.71
C GLY A 18 -22.71 7.80 3.19
N PRO A 19 -23.65 7.22 2.43
CA PRO A 19 -23.58 7.12 0.97
C PRO A 19 -23.62 8.46 0.24
N GLU A 20 -24.33 9.47 0.76
CA GLU A 20 -24.33 10.82 0.16
C GLU A 20 -22.92 11.42 0.13
N ARG A 21 -22.16 11.20 1.20
CA ARG A 21 -20.78 11.66 1.28
C ARG A 21 -19.86 10.84 0.37
N TRP A 22 -20.05 9.53 0.29
CA TRP A 22 -19.28 8.67 -0.62
C TRP A 22 -19.51 9.08 -2.07
N PHE A 23 -20.76 9.33 -2.46
CA PHE A 23 -21.13 9.82 -3.79
C PHE A 23 -20.44 11.15 -4.12
N ARG A 24 -20.40 12.09 -3.17
CA ARG A 24 -19.74 13.38 -3.38
C ARG A 24 -18.23 13.24 -3.61
N ASP A 25 -17.56 12.35 -2.88
CA ASP A 25 -16.12 12.15 -3.01
C ASP A 25 -15.81 11.39 -4.32
N LEU A 26 -16.56 10.32 -4.62
CA LEU A 26 -16.38 9.51 -5.84
C LEU A 26 -16.81 10.24 -7.12
N SER A 27 -17.80 11.12 -7.07
CA SER A 27 -18.22 11.91 -8.26
C SER A 27 -17.11 12.81 -8.75
N ARG A 28 -16.26 13.34 -7.87
CA ARG A 28 -15.05 14.09 -8.26
C ARG A 28 -14.12 13.22 -9.09
N ILE A 29 -13.95 11.96 -8.71
CA ILE A 29 -13.07 11.01 -9.41
C ILE A 29 -13.64 10.67 -10.79
N ALA A 30 -14.95 10.41 -10.87
CA ALA A 30 -15.62 10.19 -12.15
C ALA A 30 -15.52 11.43 -13.07
N LEU A 31 -15.67 12.64 -12.53
CA LEU A 31 -15.54 13.90 -13.27
C LEU A 31 -14.14 14.13 -13.83
N GLU A 32 -13.10 13.65 -13.15
CA GLU A 32 -11.72 13.66 -13.66
C GLU A 32 -11.46 12.59 -14.74
N GLY A 33 -12.48 11.78 -15.09
CA GLY A 33 -12.44 10.81 -16.19
C GLY A 33 -11.99 9.40 -15.79
N PHE A 34 -11.89 9.09 -14.50
CA PHE A 34 -11.62 7.72 -14.04
C PHE A 34 -12.88 6.86 -14.11
N ASN A 35 -12.71 5.58 -14.47
CA ASN A 35 -13.77 4.56 -14.53
C ASN A 35 -13.56 3.43 -13.49
N SER A 36 -12.49 3.52 -12.72
CA SER A 36 -12.14 2.53 -11.71
C SER A 36 -11.42 3.18 -10.54
N VAL A 37 -11.69 2.71 -9.33
CA VAL A 37 -11.09 3.22 -8.10
C VAL A 37 -10.53 2.10 -7.25
N GLU A 38 -9.48 2.45 -6.49
CA GLU A 38 -9.10 1.67 -5.34
C GLU A 38 -9.67 2.31 -4.08
N ILE A 39 -10.28 1.50 -3.23
CA ILE A 39 -10.88 1.91 -1.95
C ILE A 39 -9.95 1.52 -0.80
N PRO A 40 -9.11 2.44 -0.30
CA PRO A 40 -8.26 2.15 0.85
C PRO A 40 -9.03 2.26 2.16
N SER A 41 -8.67 1.43 3.15
CA SER A 41 -9.22 1.48 4.51
C SER A 41 -9.00 2.84 5.19
N ALA A 42 -7.98 3.59 4.76
CA ALA A 42 -7.71 4.95 5.20
C ALA A 42 -8.77 5.98 4.77
N TRP A 43 -9.56 5.68 3.73
CA TRP A 43 -10.73 6.48 3.34
C TRP A 43 -12.02 5.84 3.86
N LEU A 44 -12.29 4.60 3.46
CA LEU A 44 -13.49 3.86 3.86
C LEU A 44 -13.10 2.42 4.25
N PRO A 45 -13.20 2.03 5.54
CA PRO A 45 -12.81 0.70 5.99
C PRO A 45 -13.87 -0.33 5.59
N VAL A 46 -13.84 -0.78 4.34
CA VAL A 46 -14.88 -1.68 3.77
C VAL A 46 -15.05 -2.98 4.52
N GLY A 47 -13.99 -3.49 5.18
CA GLY A 47 -14.03 -4.68 6.04
C GLY A 47 -14.84 -4.50 7.32
N GLU A 48 -15.12 -3.26 7.73
CA GLU A 48 -15.92 -2.95 8.92
C GLU A 48 -17.39 -2.68 8.57
N LEU A 49 -17.70 -2.47 7.30
CA LEU A 49 -19.06 -2.21 6.81
C LEU A 49 -19.92 -3.48 6.90
N ASP A 50 -21.20 -3.28 7.22
CA ASP A 50 -22.19 -4.35 7.14
C ASP A 50 -22.70 -4.58 5.70
N LYS A 51 -23.55 -5.58 5.53
CA LYS A 51 -24.09 -5.96 4.21
C LYS A 51 -24.94 -4.84 3.57
N SER A 52 -25.68 -4.07 4.38
CA SER A 52 -26.49 -2.96 3.86
C SER A 52 -25.58 -1.84 3.36
N GLU A 53 -24.54 -1.51 4.14
CA GLU A 53 -23.53 -0.52 3.77
C GLU A 53 -22.74 -0.94 2.52
N HIS A 54 -22.48 -2.24 2.31
CA HIS A 54 -21.91 -2.75 1.05
C HIS A 54 -22.83 -2.52 -0.15
N GLU A 55 -24.14 -2.75 0.00
CA GLU A 55 -25.11 -2.49 -1.09
C GLU A 55 -25.23 -1.00 -1.41
N GLU A 56 -25.19 -0.15 -0.39
CA GLU A 56 -25.17 1.31 -0.57
C GLU A 56 -23.92 1.77 -1.32
N LEU A 57 -22.73 1.29 -0.94
CA LEU A 57 -21.49 1.59 -1.65
C LEU A 57 -21.56 1.12 -3.12
N LYS A 58 -22.06 -0.09 -3.36
CA LYS A 58 -22.27 -0.60 -4.72
C LYS A 58 -23.27 0.24 -5.52
N ALA A 59 -24.34 0.74 -4.88
CA ALA A 59 -25.29 1.63 -5.53
C ALA A 59 -24.64 2.95 -5.95
N VAL A 60 -23.83 3.55 -5.08
CA VAL A 60 -23.06 4.76 -5.39
C VAL A 60 -22.10 4.54 -6.55
N LEU A 61 -21.34 3.43 -6.53
CA LEU A 61 -20.40 3.07 -7.60
C LEU A 61 -21.12 2.91 -8.95
N ARG A 62 -22.25 2.17 -8.97
CA ARG A 62 -23.08 2.01 -10.18
C ARG A 62 -23.62 3.32 -10.71
N GLN A 63 -24.07 4.22 -9.83
CA GLN A 63 -24.60 5.53 -10.24
C GLN A 63 -23.55 6.41 -10.92
N LEU A 64 -22.28 6.22 -10.56
CA LEU A 64 -21.14 6.97 -11.08
C LEU A 64 -20.39 6.26 -12.22
N ASP A 65 -20.87 5.09 -12.65
CA ASP A 65 -20.19 4.21 -13.61
C ASP A 65 -18.73 3.90 -13.20
N LEU A 66 -18.51 3.69 -11.90
CA LEU A 66 -17.21 3.36 -11.33
C LEU A 66 -17.13 1.88 -10.96
N SER A 67 -16.06 1.22 -11.39
CA SER A 67 -15.68 -0.11 -10.92
C SER A 67 -14.68 -0.02 -9.75
N VAL A 68 -14.49 -1.13 -9.02
CA VAL A 68 -13.43 -1.25 -8.00
C VAL A 68 -12.31 -2.09 -8.58
N CYS A 69 -11.11 -1.51 -8.74
CA CYS A 69 -9.94 -2.27 -9.20
C CYS A 69 -9.20 -2.97 -8.05
N ALA A 70 -9.25 -2.39 -6.85
CA ALA A 70 -8.65 -2.95 -5.66
C ALA A 70 -9.31 -2.38 -4.39
N THR A 71 -9.23 -3.11 -3.28
CA THR A 71 -9.34 -2.55 -1.93
C THR A 71 -7.95 -2.59 -1.28
N SER A 72 -7.74 -1.85 -0.19
CA SER A 72 -6.49 -1.99 0.56
C SER A 72 -6.67 -1.85 2.06
N VAL A 73 -5.90 -2.64 2.80
CA VAL A 73 -5.78 -2.50 4.26
C VAL A 73 -4.45 -1.83 4.54
N VAL A 74 -4.54 -0.59 5.01
CA VAL A 74 -3.38 0.26 5.28
C VAL A 74 -3.11 0.28 6.79
N ARG A 75 -1.85 0.13 7.19
CA ARG A 75 -1.38 0.31 8.59
C ARG A 75 -2.00 -0.62 9.63
N ARG A 76 -2.19 -1.90 9.26
CA ARG A 76 -2.73 -2.99 10.10
C ARG A 76 -1.96 -4.28 9.83
N SER A 77 -0.65 -4.26 10.06
CA SER A 77 0.22 -5.41 9.83
C SER A 77 -0.22 -6.62 10.66
N ILE A 78 -0.35 -7.81 10.05
CA ILE A 78 -0.76 -9.04 10.76
C ILE A 78 0.31 -9.55 11.75
N ILE A 79 1.52 -8.97 11.72
CA ILE A 79 2.60 -9.24 12.65
C ILE A 79 2.88 -8.06 13.60
N GLU A 80 1.96 -7.09 13.68
CA GLU A 80 2.07 -6.00 14.64
C GLU A 80 2.00 -6.55 16.06
N LYS A 81 3.05 -6.30 16.84
CA LYS A 81 3.19 -6.88 18.18
C LYS A 81 2.02 -6.48 19.10
N GLY A 82 1.31 -7.48 19.64
CA GLY A 82 0.15 -7.30 20.51
C GLY A 82 -1.17 -7.08 19.78
N ARG A 83 -1.18 -7.03 18.44
CA ARG A 83 -2.37 -6.90 17.60
C ARG A 83 -2.44 -7.95 16.49
N GLU A 84 -1.63 -9.00 16.57
CA GLU A 84 -1.47 -10.00 15.51
C GLU A 84 -2.80 -10.68 15.18
N GLN A 85 -3.50 -11.18 16.20
CA GLN A 85 -4.80 -11.84 16.03
C GLN A 85 -5.90 -10.88 15.56
N GLU A 86 -5.90 -9.65 16.10
CA GLU A 86 -6.87 -8.62 15.75
C GLU A 86 -6.71 -8.21 14.27
N ASN A 87 -5.48 -7.87 13.87
CA ASN A 87 -5.17 -7.45 12.51
C ASN A 87 -5.38 -8.59 11.50
N LEU A 88 -5.08 -9.84 11.87
CA LEU A 88 -5.40 -11.01 11.04
C LEU A 88 -6.92 -11.13 10.82
N ALA A 89 -7.73 -11.07 11.88
CA ALA A 89 -9.19 -11.14 11.79
C ALA A 89 -9.78 -9.98 10.95
N ILE A 90 -9.28 -8.76 11.15
CA ILE A 90 -9.64 -7.59 10.33
C ILE A 90 -9.32 -7.84 8.85
N THR A 91 -8.17 -8.46 8.56
CA THR A 91 -7.75 -8.72 7.19
C THR A 91 -8.62 -9.80 6.53
N HIS A 92 -9.04 -10.84 7.25
CA HIS A 92 -10.05 -11.79 6.76
C HIS A 92 -11.38 -11.10 6.41
N ALA A 93 -11.89 -10.25 7.31
CA ALA A 93 -13.11 -9.49 7.04
C ALA A 93 -12.97 -8.54 5.84
N ALA A 94 -11.79 -7.95 5.66
CA ALA A 94 -11.50 -7.10 4.50
C ALA A 94 -11.45 -7.88 3.18
N ILE A 95 -10.99 -9.14 3.19
CA ILE A 95 -11.05 -10.06 2.04
C ILE A 95 -12.50 -10.35 1.64
N ASP A 96 -13.36 -10.69 2.61
CA ASP A 96 -14.78 -10.91 2.36
C ASP A 96 -15.46 -9.65 1.82
N ALA A 97 -15.13 -8.49 2.39
CA ALA A 97 -15.64 -7.21 1.92
C ALA A 97 -15.16 -6.88 0.50
N ALA A 98 -13.91 -7.19 0.15
CA ALA A 98 -13.38 -7.01 -1.19
C ALA A 98 -14.22 -7.78 -2.21
N ALA A 99 -14.53 -9.05 -1.94
CA ALA A 99 -15.42 -9.87 -2.77
C ALA A 99 -16.84 -9.26 -2.82
N SER A 100 -17.40 -8.87 -1.68
CA SER A 100 -18.76 -8.31 -1.56
C SER A 100 -18.98 -7.04 -2.39
N VAL A 101 -17.96 -6.17 -2.46
CA VAL A 101 -18.00 -4.91 -3.22
C VAL A 101 -17.53 -5.07 -4.68
N GLY A 102 -17.19 -6.29 -5.09
CA GLY A 102 -16.78 -6.62 -6.46
C GLY A 102 -15.34 -6.25 -6.79
N SER A 103 -14.47 -6.11 -5.79
CA SER A 103 -13.04 -5.91 -6.00
C SER A 103 -12.37 -7.25 -6.33
N PRO A 104 -11.62 -7.37 -7.44
CA PRO A 104 -10.91 -8.60 -7.78
C PRO A 104 -9.63 -8.81 -6.94
N LEU A 105 -9.18 -7.76 -6.24
CA LEU A 105 -7.89 -7.72 -5.58
C LEU A 105 -7.97 -6.95 -4.26
N ILE A 106 -7.18 -7.39 -3.28
CA ILE A 106 -6.89 -6.64 -2.05
C ILE A 106 -5.39 -6.43 -1.93
N CYS A 107 -4.99 -5.17 -1.75
CA CYS A 107 -3.61 -4.80 -1.50
C CYS A 107 -3.35 -4.74 0.01
N LEU A 108 -2.34 -5.47 0.46
CA LEU A 108 -1.97 -5.64 1.86
C LEU A 108 -0.49 -5.29 2.04
N GLY A 109 -0.11 -4.89 3.25
CA GLY A 109 1.28 -4.59 3.57
C GLY A 109 1.62 -4.93 5.01
N LEU A 110 2.89 -4.82 5.34
CA LEU A 110 3.45 -5.13 6.66
C LEU A 110 3.73 -3.88 7.51
N HIS A 111 3.30 -2.71 7.05
CA HIS A 111 3.51 -1.45 7.73
C HIS A 111 2.47 -1.22 8.85
N GLU A 112 2.91 -0.66 9.96
CA GLU A 112 2.09 -0.43 11.17
C GLU A 112 1.46 0.97 11.20
N ALA A 113 0.63 1.21 12.22
CA ALA A 113 0.09 2.53 12.53
C ALA A 113 1.20 3.59 12.70
N LEU A 114 0.91 4.81 12.25
CA LEU A 114 1.82 5.93 12.47
C LEU A 114 1.89 6.27 13.96
N GLN A 115 3.10 6.54 14.44
CA GLN A 115 3.34 7.03 15.80
C GLN A 115 3.13 8.54 15.87
N GLN A 116 2.90 9.08 17.08
CA GLN A 116 2.63 10.51 17.29
C GLN A 116 3.64 11.45 16.60
N PRO A 117 4.98 11.23 16.69
CA PRO A 117 5.93 12.10 16.00
C PRO A 117 5.75 12.10 14.48
N GLN A 118 5.32 10.99 13.89
CA GLN A 118 5.05 10.88 12.46
C GLN A 118 3.74 11.59 12.06
N LEU A 119 2.75 11.61 12.95
CA LEU A 119 1.47 12.32 12.76
C LEU A 119 1.65 13.84 12.87
N ASP A 120 2.55 14.30 13.74
CA ASP A 120 2.84 15.72 13.95
C ASP A 120 3.71 16.32 12.83
N ALA A 121 4.44 15.47 12.10
CA ALA A 121 5.29 15.89 10.99
C ALA A 121 4.48 16.22 9.75
N THR A 122 4.91 17.22 8.98
CA THR A 122 4.34 17.52 7.64
C THR A 122 4.37 16.30 6.74
N TRP A 123 5.44 15.50 6.82
CA TRP A 123 5.62 14.28 6.06
C TRP A 123 6.05 13.16 7.00
N PHE A 124 5.16 12.20 7.25
CA PHE A 124 5.40 11.12 8.22
C PHE A 124 6.70 10.31 7.96
N TRP A 125 7.17 10.25 6.71
CA TRP A 125 8.35 9.50 6.30
C TRP A 125 9.67 10.23 6.62
N THR A 126 9.64 11.47 7.10
CA THR A 126 10.83 12.19 7.58
C THR A 126 11.16 11.86 9.03
N MET A 127 10.27 11.14 9.71
CA MET A 127 10.43 10.71 11.09
C MET A 127 10.79 9.21 11.14
N PRO A 128 11.48 8.74 12.18
CA PRO A 128 11.72 7.32 12.38
C PRO A 128 10.42 6.52 12.32
N THR A 129 10.50 5.32 11.76
CA THR A 129 9.35 4.41 11.62
C THR A 129 9.67 3.05 12.23
N HIS A 130 8.64 2.21 12.37
CA HIS A 130 8.81 0.84 12.83
C HIS A 130 9.67 0.04 11.83
N HIS A 131 10.52 -0.84 12.35
CA HIS A 131 11.24 -1.81 11.54
C HIS A 131 10.85 -3.22 11.95
N ASN A 132 10.41 -4.04 10.99
CA ASN A 132 10.23 -5.47 11.25
C ASN A 132 11.58 -6.04 11.73
N PRO A 133 11.57 -6.85 12.79
CA PRO A 133 12.80 -7.38 13.35
C PRO A 133 13.46 -8.31 12.33
N ASN A 134 14.79 -8.31 12.28
CA ASN A 134 15.53 -9.32 11.52
C ASN A 134 15.50 -10.66 12.28
N ASP A 135 14.31 -11.27 12.30
CA ASP A 135 13.98 -12.46 13.07
C ASP A 135 13.28 -13.47 12.16
N ARG A 136 13.84 -14.68 12.09
CA ARG A 136 13.32 -15.74 11.23
C ARG A 136 11.98 -16.29 11.71
N ASP A 137 11.67 -16.23 12.99
CA ASP A 137 10.39 -16.72 13.50
C ASP A 137 9.27 -15.71 13.23
N VAL A 138 9.56 -14.40 13.31
CA VAL A 138 8.62 -13.36 12.86
C VAL A 138 8.40 -13.41 11.34
N TRP A 139 9.45 -13.68 10.56
CA TRP A 139 9.32 -13.94 9.13
C TRP A 139 8.38 -15.12 8.85
N LYS A 140 8.60 -16.27 9.50
CA LYS A 140 7.72 -17.46 9.34
C LYS A 140 6.29 -17.16 9.74
N GLN A 141 6.08 -16.42 10.84
CA GLN A 141 4.75 -16.00 11.28
C GLN A 141 4.04 -15.18 10.20
N ALA A 142 4.73 -14.22 9.59
CA ALA A 142 4.19 -13.42 8.49
C ALA A 142 3.85 -14.29 7.28
N VAL A 143 4.76 -15.18 6.87
CA VAL A 143 4.53 -16.12 5.75
C VAL A 143 3.31 -17.01 6.02
N THR A 144 3.22 -17.66 7.19
CA THR A 144 2.08 -18.51 7.55
C THR A 144 0.77 -17.72 7.56
N GLY A 145 0.77 -16.50 8.12
CA GLY A 145 -0.43 -15.66 8.11
C GLY A 145 -0.88 -15.26 6.70
N TYR A 146 0.06 -14.94 5.80
CA TYR A 146 -0.29 -14.64 4.41
C TYR A 146 -0.70 -15.88 3.60
N GLN A 147 -0.18 -17.07 3.93
CA GLN A 147 -0.69 -18.32 3.34
C GLN A 147 -2.15 -18.56 3.74
N GLU A 148 -2.49 -18.40 5.01
CA GLU A 148 -3.88 -18.50 5.51
C GLU A 148 -4.80 -17.47 4.82
N LEU A 149 -4.35 -16.21 4.72
CA LEU A 149 -5.10 -15.16 4.03
C LEU A 149 -5.24 -15.44 2.52
N ALA A 150 -4.20 -15.97 1.87
CA ALA A 150 -4.24 -16.31 0.46
C ALA A 150 -5.22 -17.45 0.18
N ASP A 151 -5.22 -18.48 1.02
CA ASP A 151 -6.17 -19.59 0.92
C ASP A 151 -7.62 -19.09 1.11
N HIS A 152 -7.85 -18.18 2.05
CA HIS A 152 -9.15 -17.52 2.21
C HIS A 152 -9.53 -16.66 1.00
N ALA A 153 -8.64 -15.80 0.53
CA ALA A 153 -8.89 -14.93 -0.63
C ALA A 153 -9.22 -15.73 -1.88
N ALA A 154 -8.50 -16.83 -2.13
CA ALA A 154 -8.80 -17.75 -3.23
C ALA A 154 -10.23 -18.32 -3.13
N SER A 155 -10.66 -18.69 -1.92
CA SER A 155 -12.01 -19.26 -1.69
C SER A 155 -13.16 -18.31 -2.04
N VAL A 156 -12.91 -16.99 -2.01
CA VAL A 156 -13.89 -15.95 -2.36
C VAL A 156 -13.58 -15.24 -3.69
N GLY A 157 -12.61 -15.75 -4.45
CA GLY A 157 -12.25 -15.24 -5.79
C GLY A 157 -11.48 -13.91 -5.80
N VAL A 158 -10.75 -13.60 -4.72
CA VAL A 158 -9.94 -12.39 -4.56
C VAL A 158 -8.44 -12.73 -4.63
N GLN A 159 -7.67 -11.88 -5.31
CA GLN A 159 -6.21 -11.94 -5.30
C GLN A 159 -5.61 -11.05 -4.21
N ILE A 160 -4.43 -11.39 -3.72
CA ILE A 160 -3.65 -10.56 -2.79
C ILE A 160 -2.50 -9.90 -3.55
N SER A 161 -2.26 -8.62 -3.27
CA SER A 161 -1.04 -7.94 -3.68
C SER A 161 -0.27 -7.39 -2.48
N LEU A 162 1.03 -7.63 -2.42
CA LEU A 162 1.89 -7.25 -1.29
C LEU A 162 2.61 -5.93 -1.58
N GLU A 163 2.27 -4.88 -0.84
CA GLU A 163 2.82 -3.53 -1.00
C GLU A 163 4.25 -3.43 -0.46
N LEU A 164 5.18 -3.04 -1.35
CA LEU A 164 6.54 -2.70 -0.97
C LEU A 164 6.56 -1.40 -0.14
N TYR A 165 7.17 -1.47 1.05
CA TYR A 165 7.14 -0.38 2.03
C TYR A 165 8.39 -0.36 2.92
N GLU A 166 8.89 0.84 3.24
CA GLU A 166 10.08 1.05 4.05
C GLU A 166 9.96 0.46 5.47
N GLY A 167 11.04 -0.12 5.99
CA GLY A 167 11.06 -0.70 7.34
C GLY A 167 10.36 -2.05 7.48
N THR A 168 9.77 -2.60 6.41
CA THR A 168 9.11 -3.92 6.45
C THR A 168 9.97 -5.04 5.84
N PHE A 169 9.53 -6.30 5.93
CA PHE A 169 10.11 -7.40 5.11
C PHE A 169 9.96 -7.17 3.59
N LEU A 170 9.13 -6.21 3.16
CA LEU A 170 8.92 -5.81 1.78
C LEU A 170 9.67 -4.50 1.44
N CYS A 171 10.77 -4.20 2.15
CA CYS A 171 11.51 -2.94 1.96
C CYS A 171 12.63 -2.98 0.90
N SER A 172 12.92 -4.16 0.33
CA SER A 172 13.91 -4.36 -0.72
C SER A 172 13.38 -5.33 -1.77
N ALA A 173 13.93 -5.27 -2.98
CA ALA A 173 13.44 -6.12 -4.06
C ALA A 173 13.72 -7.60 -3.79
N ASP A 174 14.93 -7.92 -3.31
CA ASP A 174 15.31 -9.30 -3.02
C ASP A 174 14.50 -9.89 -1.87
N SER A 175 14.24 -9.10 -0.82
CA SER A 175 13.43 -9.54 0.31
C SER A 175 11.95 -9.72 -0.08
N ALA A 176 11.40 -8.83 -0.90
CA ALA A 176 10.03 -8.96 -1.39
C ALA A 176 9.83 -10.22 -2.25
N VAL A 177 10.77 -10.53 -3.15
CA VAL A 177 10.73 -11.76 -3.96
C VAL A 177 10.91 -13.00 -3.10
N ALA A 178 11.83 -12.98 -2.13
CA ALA A 178 11.99 -14.08 -1.19
C ALA A 178 10.72 -14.32 -0.35
N PHE A 179 10.08 -13.26 0.12
CA PHE A 179 8.84 -13.34 0.89
C PHE A 179 7.69 -13.93 0.07
N LEU A 180 7.54 -13.49 -1.19
CA LEU A 180 6.55 -14.05 -2.11
C LEU A 180 6.80 -15.54 -2.37
N ASN A 181 8.06 -15.92 -2.63
CA ASN A 181 8.43 -17.32 -2.87
C ASN A 181 8.17 -18.21 -1.65
N ASP A 182 8.39 -17.70 -0.44
CA ASP A 182 8.10 -18.44 0.80
C ASP A 182 6.59 -18.59 1.06
N ILE A 183 5.76 -17.64 0.60
CA ILE A 183 4.29 -17.75 0.64
C ILE A 183 3.81 -18.86 -0.30
N ASP A 184 4.36 -18.92 -1.52
CA ASP A 184 4.10 -19.97 -2.51
C ASP A 184 2.61 -20.19 -2.80
N ARG A 185 1.94 -19.13 -3.30
CA ARG A 185 0.52 -19.15 -3.69
C ARG A 185 0.29 -18.35 -4.97
N ASP A 186 -0.37 -18.97 -5.96
CA ASP A 186 -0.59 -18.40 -7.29
C ASP A 186 -1.47 -17.13 -7.28
N ASN A 187 -2.32 -16.96 -6.26
CA ASN A 187 -3.20 -15.79 -6.12
C ASN A 187 -2.55 -14.65 -5.32
N VAL A 188 -1.25 -14.73 -5.04
CA VAL A 188 -0.48 -13.69 -4.36
C VAL A 188 0.55 -13.13 -5.34
N GLY A 189 0.63 -11.80 -5.43
CA GLY A 189 1.64 -11.10 -6.20
C GLY A 189 2.18 -9.89 -5.46
N LEU A 190 3.08 -9.14 -6.10
CA LEU A 190 3.63 -7.91 -5.57
C LEU A 190 2.85 -6.69 -6.05
N ASN A 191 2.84 -5.66 -5.19
CA ASN A 191 2.58 -4.28 -5.54
C ASN A 191 3.90 -3.50 -5.38
N PRO A 192 4.68 -3.32 -6.46
CA PRO A 192 5.95 -2.59 -6.46
C PRO A 192 5.77 -1.08 -6.28
N ASP A 193 5.31 -0.67 -5.11
CA ASP A 193 5.14 0.74 -4.75
C ASP A 193 6.48 1.42 -4.43
N LEU A 194 7.32 1.53 -5.46
CA LEU A 194 8.70 2.00 -5.33
C LEU A 194 8.78 3.45 -4.83
N GLY A 195 7.72 4.24 -4.97
CA GLY A 195 7.66 5.59 -4.45
C GLY A 195 7.76 5.65 -2.92
N ASN A 196 7.28 4.62 -2.21
CA ASN A 196 7.48 4.47 -0.76
C ASN A 196 8.98 4.35 -0.42
N LEU A 197 9.71 3.57 -1.20
CA LEU A 197 11.15 3.37 -1.01
C LEU A 197 11.94 4.62 -1.41
N VAL A 198 11.63 5.23 -2.57
CA VAL A 198 12.33 6.42 -3.07
C VAL A 198 12.23 7.61 -2.09
N ARG A 199 11.09 7.79 -1.41
CA ARG A 199 10.94 8.89 -0.43
C ARG A 199 11.59 8.62 0.94
N ALA A 200 11.88 7.35 1.24
CA ALA A 200 12.35 6.94 2.56
C ALA A 200 13.72 7.54 2.91
N GLN A 201 13.97 7.81 4.18
CA GLN A 201 15.25 8.41 4.63
C GLN A 201 16.39 7.38 4.72
N ASN A 202 16.13 6.11 4.39
CA ASN A 202 17.12 5.04 4.37
C ASN A 202 17.92 5.03 3.05
N PRO A 203 19.07 4.33 2.98
CA PRO A 203 19.66 3.95 1.70
C PRO A 203 18.66 3.12 0.88
N ILE A 204 18.67 3.29 -0.44
CA ILE A 204 17.75 2.61 -1.34
C ILE A 204 18.53 1.92 -2.46
N GLU A 205 18.03 0.78 -2.92
CA GLU A 205 18.45 0.22 -4.20
C GLU A 205 18.07 1.19 -5.33
N PRO A 206 18.81 1.21 -6.46
CA PRO A 206 18.37 1.92 -7.67
C PRO A 206 16.98 1.44 -8.09
N TRP A 207 16.07 2.36 -8.37
CA TRP A 207 14.66 2.02 -8.63
C TRP A 207 14.51 1.13 -9.87
N GLU A 208 15.34 1.30 -10.90
CA GLU A 208 15.35 0.47 -12.10
C GLU A 208 15.69 -0.98 -11.76
N SER A 209 16.65 -1.19 -10.86
CA SER A 209 17.03 -2.52 -10.38
C SER A 209 15.87 -3.18 -9.62
N MET A 210 15.19 -2.42 -8.75
CA MET A 210 14.03 -2.92 -8.03
C MET A 210 12.88 -3.27 -8.98
N ALA A 211 12.62 -2.42 -9.99
CA ALA A 211 11.60 -2.66 -11.00
C ALA A 211 11.87 -3.95 -11.80
N ILE A 212 13.10 -4.14 -12.30
CA ILE A 212 13.49 -5.34 -13.05
C ILE A 212 13.24 -6.61 -12.23
N LYS A 213 13.57 -6.58 -10.93
CA LYS A 213 13.40 -7.73 -10.03
C LYS A 213 11.95 -8.00 -9.65
N THR A 214 11.11 -6.97 -9.50
CA THR A 214 9.78 -7.10 -8.88
C THR A 214 8.62 -7.12 -9.88
N PHE A 215 8.76 -6.45 -11.04
CA PHE A 215 7.69 -6.38 -12.04
C PHE A 215 7.27 -7.74 -12.62
N PRO A 216 8.17 -8.73 -12.81
CA PRO A 216 7.75 -10.08 -13.22
C PRO A 216 6.79 -10.77 -12.25
N HIS A 217 6.74 -10.31 -11.00
CA HIS A 217 5.91 -10.86 -9.93
C HIS A 217 4.72 -9.96 -9.57
N ALA A 218 4.51 -8.86 -10.31
CA ALA A 218 3.49 -7.87 -9.97
C ALA A 218 2.11 -8.28 -10.50
N ASN A 219 1.10 -8.21 -9.64
CA ASN A 219 -0.32 -8.34 -10.00
C ASN A 219 -1.13 -7.05 -9.75
N TYR A 220 -0.49 -6.04 -9.14
CA TYR A 220 -1.03 -4.70 -8.93
C TYR A 220 0.12 -3.69 -8.88
N TRP A 221 -0.18 -2.39 -9.04
CA TRP A 221 0.85 -1.37 -8.95
C TRP A 221 0.33 0.00 -8.51
N HIS A 222 0.76 0.44 -7.34
CA HIS A 222 0.70 1.83 -6.93
C HIS A 222 1.82 2.63 -7.58
N VAL A 223 1.44 3.49 -8.53
CA VAL A 223 2.38 4.29 -9.30
C VAL A 223 2.41 5.72 -8.76
N LYS A 224 3.53 6.11 -8.14
CA LYS A 224 3.77 7.47 -7.64
C LYS A 224 5.25 7.81 -7.69
N ASN A 225 5.56 9.10 -7.72
CA ASN A 225 6.93 9.56 -7.97
C ASN A 225 7.36 10.66 -6.97
N TYR A 226 8.66 10.68 -6.71
CA TYR A 226 9.32 11.63 -5.84
C TYR A 226 10.66 12.05 -6.46
N SER A 227 10.92 13.35 -6.47
CA SER A 227 12.28 13.86 -6.70
C SER A 227 13.10 13.63 -5.43
N ARG A 228 14.26 12.99 -5.56
CA ARG A 228 15.15 12.68 -4.44
C ARG A 228 16.51 13.35 -4.63
N VAL A 229 16.97 14.02 -3.58
CA VAL A 229 18.31 14.60 -3.49
C VAL A 229 19.00 14.06 -2.24
N GLU A 230 20.20 13.53 -2.42
CA GLU A 230 21.08 13.12 -1.31
C GLU A 230 22.30 14.05 -1.30
N LEU A 231 22.64 14.58 -0.13
CA LEU A 231 23.78 15.47 0.05
C LEU A 231 24.94 14.66 0.67
N PRO A 232 25.95 14.21 -0.10
CA PRO A 232 26.96 13.26 0.40
C PRO A 232 27.77 13.74 1.61
N GLN A 233 27.85 15.06 1.80
CA GLN A 233 28.57 15.69 2.90
C GLN A 233 27.76 15.75 4.21
N SER A 234 26.51 15.26 4.21
CA SER A 234 25.62 15.27 5.37
C SER A 234 24.74 14.01 5.40
N ALA A 235 24.07 13.74 6.51
CA ALA A 235 23.03 12.71 6.56
C ALA A 235 21.70 13.17 5.89
N THR A 236 21.65 14.37 5.31
CA THR A 236 20.44 14.98 4.79
C THR A 236 20.02 14.37 3.46
N LYS A 237 18.77 13.91 3.44
CA LYS A 237 18.07 13.42 2.26
C LYS A 237 16.78 14.22 2.11
N LEU A 238 16.48 14.65 0.90
CA LEU A 238 15.26 15.38 0.59
C LEU A 238 14.48 14.59 -0.45
N ALA A 239 13.20 14.38 -0.18
CA ALA A 239 12.27 13.76 -1.11
C ALA A 239 11.02 14.61 -1.23
N MET A 240 10.68 15.02 -2.45
CA MET A 240 9.51 15.85 -2.75
C MET A 240 8.62 15.14 -3.75
N ARG A 241 7.31 15.09 -3.48
CA ARG A 241 6.34 14.49 -4.40
C ARG A 241 6.41 15.19 -5.75
N ALA A 242 6.45 14.41 -6.83
CA ALA A 242 6.50 14.89 -8.20
C ALA A 242 5.46 14.16 -9.05
N SER A 243 5.09 14.73 -10.21
CA SER A 243 4.33 13.99 -11.21
C SER A 243 5.19 12.86 -11.79
N ILE A 244 4.55 11.87 -12.42
CA ILE A 244 5.27 10.79 -13.13
C ILE A 244 6.20 11.36 -14.21
N SER A 245 5.75 12.37 -14.95
CA SER A 245 6.55 13.08 -15.96
C SER A 245 7.56 14.09 -15.40
N GLY A 246 7.46 14.43 -14.12
CA GLY A 246 8.08 15.62 -13.52
C GLY A 246 9.41 15.38 -12.82
N SER A 247 9.92 14.15 -12.80
CA SER A 247 11.31 13.92 -12.41
C SER A 247 12.04 13.16 -13.51
N GLU A 248 13.00 13.83 -14.14
CA GLU A 248 14.20 13.10 -14.53
C GLU A 248 14.81 12.61 -13.22
N THR A 249 14.77 11.31 -12.97
CA THR A 249 15.55 10.67 -11.91
C THR A 249 17.02 10.79 -12.30
N ASN A 250 17.57 12.00 -12.12
CA ASN A 250 18.98 12.30 -12.22
C ASN A 250 19.69 11.60 -11.05
N THR A 251 19.84 10.28 -11.16
CA THR A 251 21.01 9.62 -10.60
C THR A 251 22.19 10.30 -11.27
N VAL A 252 22.84 11.20 -10.53
CA VAL A 252 24.11 11.78 -10.93
C VAL A 252 25.05 10.61 -11.15
N ARG A 253 25.22 10.18 -12.41
CA ARG A 253 26.29 9.27 -12.81
C ARG A 253 27.59 9.97 -12.43
N ASN A 254 28.25 9.48 -11.39
CA ASN A 254 29.57 9.95 -11.01
C ASN A 254 30.53 9.70 -12.19
N PRO A 255 31.07 10.73 -12.88
CA PRO A 255 31.86 10.52 -14.10
C PRO A 255 33.28 9.98 -13.84
N ARG A 256 33.60 9.53 -12.62
CA ARG A 256 34.98 9.30 -12.17
C ARG A 256 35.41 7.82 -12.04
N SER A 257 34.79 6.88 -12.74
CA SER A 257 35.26 5.47 -12.72
C SER A 257 35.76 4.92 -14.06
N SER A 258 36.00 5.75 -15.09
CA SER A 258 36.61 5.31 -16.36
C SER A 258 37.99 5.91 -16.63
N ARG A 259 38.84 5.97 -15.60
CA ARG A 259 40.30 6.01 -15.81
C ARG A 259 40.94 4.94 -14.91
N ASP A 260 41.78 4.13 -15.57
CA ASP A 260 42.69 3.12 -15.03
C ASP A 260 42.13 1.69 -14.84
N ARG A 261 41.94 0.97 -15.95
CA ARG A 261 42.84 -0.12 -16.42
C ARG A 261 42.29 -0.80 -17.67
#